data_AF-A0A953SJW2-F1
#
_entry.id   AF-A0A953SJW2-F1
#
_cell.length_a   1.000
_cell.length_b   1.000
_cell.length_c   1.000
_cell.angle_alpha   90.00
_cell.angle_beta   90.00
_cell.angle_gamma   90.00
#
_symmetry.space_group_name_H-M   'P 1'
#
loop_
_entity.id
_entity.type
_entity.pdbx_description
1 polymer ?
#
loop_
_entity_poly.entity_id
_entity_poly.type
_entity_poly.pdbx_seq_one_letter_code
_entity_poly.pdbx_strand_id
1 'polypeptide(L)'
;LIETMRREGYELAIGRPIVIEKEINGKRHEPLEELVVDCPNTAVGAVMQLVGERKGEMQKMEDRGPDISHIVFEITSRALIGLRPRVLTATQGEAIMHHTFLRYVPSTGDRMDRNAGVMIATETGQVTGYAVEGLHERGVLFVTPGDKVYAGQVVGEHNRPMDLPVNIVRMKKLDNIRSANKEAFVTLKSSRDISLEQAVEYIADDELVEITPTKVRLRKRILDEGARRRSERQAKDKPGA
;
A
#
# COMPACT_ATOMS: atom_id res chain seq x y z
N LEU A 1 -17.16 2.68 -6.63
CA LEU A 1 -17.64 1.36 -7.11
C LEU A 1 -17.23 0.23 -6.18
N ILE A 2 -15.93 -0.08 -5.99
CA ILE A 2 -15.48 -1.22 -5.17
C ILE A 2 -16.04 -1.15 -3.74
N GLU A 3 -15.97 0.02 -3.09
CA GLU A 3 -16.55 0.21 -1.75
C GLU A 3 -18.08 0.01 -1.74
N THR A 4 -18.77 0.41 -2.81
CA THR A 4 -20.21 0.19 -2.97
C THR A 4 -20.51 -1.30 -3.06
N MET A 5 -19.79 -2.04 -3.92
CA MET A 5 -19.93 -3.49 -4.05
C MET A 5 -19.62 -4.21 -2.72
N ARG A 6 -18.60 -3.75 -1.99
CA ARG A 6 -18.29 -4.27 -0.66
C ARG A 6 -19.48 -4.11 0.30
N ARG A 7 -20.12 -2.94 0.30
CA ARG A 7 -21.32 -2.65 1.12
C ARG A 7 -22.55 -3.43 0.67
N GLU A 8 -22.63 -3.78 -0.61
CA GLU A 8 -23.68 -4.63 -1.19
C GLU A 8 -23.50 -6.12 -0.90
N GLY A 9 -22.41 -6.52 -0.25
CA GLY A 9 -22.19 -7.91 0.15
C GLY A 9 -21.27 -8.72 -0.78
N TYR A 10 -20.66 -8.10 -1.80
CA TYR A 10 -19.79 -8.82 -2.73
C TYR A 10 -18.44 -9.19 -2.13
N GLU A 11 -17.90 -10.32 -2.59
CA GLU A 11 -16.53 -10.75 -2.35
C GLU A 11 -15.76 -10.76 -3.67
N LEU A 12 -14.62 -10.08 -3.71
CA LEU A 12 -13.80 -9.98 -4.92
C LEU A 12 -12.32 -9.79 -4.59
N ALA A 13 -11.47 -10.08 -5.56
CA ALA A 13 -10.06 -9.75 -5.51
C ALA A 13 -9.70 -8.78 -6.65
N ILE A 14 -8.92 -7.75 -6.34
CA ILE A 14 -8.49 -6.75 -7.32
C ILE A 14 -6.97 -6.63 -7.35
N GLY A 15 -6.44 -6.41 -8.54
CA GLY A 15 -5.03 -6.11 -8.75
C GLY A 15 -4.73 -4.62 -8.62
N ARG A 16 -3.46 -4.27 -8.76
CA ARG A 16 -2.97 -2.90 -8.71
C ARG A 16 -3.61 -2.07 -9.84
N PRO A 17 -4.08 -0.85 -9.57
CA PRO A 17 -4.58 0.03 -10.62
C PRO A 17 -3.41 0.44 -11.52
N ILE A 18 -3.61 0.29 -12.81
CA ILE A 18 -2.63 0.68 -13.84
C ILE A 18 -3.24 1.76 -14.73
N VAL A 19 -2.40 2.69 -15.16
CA VAL A 19 -2.80 3.68 -16.15
C VAL A 19 -2.89 3.02 -17.53
N ILE A 20 -3.87 3.45 -18.32
CA ILE A 20 -4.00 3.02 -19.71
C ILE A 20 -3.08 3.88 -20.56
N GLU A 21 -1.93 3.33 -20.94
CA GLU A 21 -1.01 3.96 -21.88
C GLU A 21 -1.56 3.90 -23.31
N LYS A 22 -1.22 4.90 -24.12
CA LYS A 22 -1.56 4.97 -25.55
C LYS A 22 -0.30 5.09 -26.39
N GLU A 23 -0.30 4.47 -27.55
CA GLU A 23 0.71 4.72 -28.57
C GLU A 23 0.23 5.83 -29.50
N ILE A 24 0.97 6.94 -29.55
CA ILE A 24 0.69 8.08 -30.42
C ILE A 24 1.98 8.41 -31.14
N ASN A 25 1.98 8.36 -32.47
CA ASN A 25 3.15 8.62 -33.32
C ASN A 25 4.39 7.78 -32.93
N GLY A 26 4.19 6.49 -32.64
CA GLY A 26 5.27 5.56 -32.26
C GLY A 26 5.88 5.81 -30.88
N LYS A 27 5.28 6.67 -30.05
CA LYS A 27 5.71 6.92 -28.66
C LYS A 27 4.62 6.56 -27.67
N ARG A 28 5.02 5.97 -26.54
CA ARG A 28 4.11 5.70 -25.42
C ARG A 28 3.74 7.00 -24.72
N HIS A 29 2.46 7.16 -24.45
CA HIS A 29 1.89 8.29 -23.74
C HIS A 29 1.09 7.81 -22.54
N GLU A 30 1.12 8.59 -21.47
CA GLU A 30 0.33 8.37 -20.26
C GLU A 30 -0.61 9.56 -19.99
N PRO A 31 -1.72 9.34 -19.28
CA PRO A 31 -2.65 10.40 -18.93
C PRO A 31 -2.06 11.37 -17.90
N LEU A 32 -2.22 12.66 -18.18
CA LEU A 32 -1.92 13.79 -17.31
C LEU A 32 -3.24 14.38 -16.80
N GLU A 33 -3.24 14.77 -15.54
CA GLU A 33 -4.38 15.34 -14.84
C GLU A 33 -4.03 16.68 -14.22
N GLU A 34 -5.04 17.55 -14.14
CA GLU A 34 -5.01 18.75 -13.30
C GLU A 34 -5.40 18.32 -11.90
N LEU A 35 -4.50 18.45 -10.95
CA LEU A 35 -4.77 18.26 -9.53
C LEU A 35 -4.91 19.62 -8.88
N VAL A 36 -6.01 19.80 -8.17
CA VAL A 36 -6.27 21.01 -7.41
C VAL A 36 -6.41 20.65 -5.93
N VAL A 37 -5.67 21.36 -5.10
CA VAL A 37 -5.63 21.18 -3.66
C VAL A 37 -5.89 22.51 -2.97
N ASP A 38 -7.00 22.58 -2.22
CA ASP A 38 -7.23 23.63 -1.23
C ASP A 38 -6.75 23.09 0.12
N CYS A 39 -5.84 23.80 0.79
CA CYS A 39 -5.33 23.40 2.10
C CYS A 39 -4.97 24.60 2.99
N PRO A 40 -4.85 24.41 4.31
CA PRO A 40 -4.39 25.46 5.20
C PRO A 40 -3.01 25.98 4.81
N ASN A 41 -2.77 27.28 4.96
CA ASN A 41 -1.49 27.93 4.64
C ASN A 41 -0.30 27.28 5.37
N THR A 42 -0.54 26.73 6.57
CA THR A 42 0.44 25.99 7.38
C THR A 42 0.84 24.63 6.77
N ALA A 43 0.00 24.04 5.92
CA ALA A 43 0.19 22.72 5.33
C ALA A 43 0.72 22.76 3.89
N VAL A 44 0.80 23.95 3.27
CA VAL A 44 1.25 24.14 1.88
C VAL A 44 2.59 23.45 1.61
N GLY A 45 3.58 23.64 2.48
CA GLY A 45 4.91 23.04 2.31
C GLY A 45 4.86 21.51 2.25
N ALA A 46 4.02 20.88 3.09
CA ALA A 46 3.85 19.43 3.09
C ALA A 46 3.14 18.94 1.82
N VAL A 47 2.11 19.66 1.35
CA VAL A 47 1.41 19.34 0.09
C VAL A 47 2.37 19.46 -1.10
N MET A 48 3.12 20.56 -1.19
CA MET A 48 4.12 20.80 -2.24
C MET A 48 5.17 19.68 -2.28
N GLN A 49 5.68 19.27 -1.11
CA GLN A 49 6.63 18.16 -1.04
C GLN A 49 6.01 16.84 -1.53
N LEU A 50 4.81 16.49 -1.05
CA LEU A 50 4.16 15.23 -1.43
C LEU A 50 3.84 15.13 -2.92
N VAL A 51 3.42 16.24 -3.54
CA VAL A 51 3.14 16.30 -4.98
C VAL A 51 4.44 16.33 -5.79
N GLY A 52 5.43 17.11 -5.34
CA GLY A 52 6.74 17.23 -5.99
C GLY A 52 7.56 15.94 -5.98
N GLU A 53 7.55 15.17 -4.87
CA GLU A 53 8.13 13.82 -4.79
C GLU A 53 7.58 12.88 -5.88
N ARG A 54 6.36 13.17 -6.36
CA ARG A 54 5.70 12.42 -7.42
C ARG A 54 5.76 13.07 -8.79
N LYS A 55 6.69 14.02 -8.99
CA LYS A 55 6.89 14.75 -10.24
C LYS A 55 5.66 15.55 -10.69
N GLY A 56 4.79 15.95 -9.76
CA GLY A 56 3.75 16.93 -10.07
C GLY A 56 4.34 18.33 -10.18
N GLU A 57 3.90 19.07 -11.20
CA GLU A 57 4.38 20.42 -11.50
C GLU A 57 3.32 21.44 -11.11
N MET A 58 3.68 22.37 -10.20
CA MET A 58 2.78 23.45 -9.82
C MET A 58 2.61 24.42 -10.98
N GLN A 59 1.36 24.64 -11.39
CA GLN A 59 1.00 25.61 -12.42
C GLN A 59 0.63 26.96 -11.81
N LYS A 60 -0.08 26.93 -10.67
CA LYS A 60 -0.65 28.11 -10.05
C LYS A 60 -0.80 27.92 -8.55
N MET A 61 -0.59 29.00 -7.81
CA MET A 61 -0.92 29.08 -6.40
C MET A 61 -1.57 30.44 -6.13
N GLU A 62 -2.69 30.44 -5.40
CA GLU A 62 -3.42 31.63 -5.01
C GLU A 62 -3.89 31.50 -3.56
N ASP A 63 -3.88 32.63 -2.84
CA ASP A 63 -4.46 32.67 -1.51
C ASP A 63 -5.98 32.83 -1.61
N ARG A 64 -6.73 31.91 -1.01
CA ARG A 64 -8.21 31.93 -0.97
C ARG A 64 -8.68 32.34 0.42
N GLY A 65 -8.56 33.64 0.69
CA GLY A 65 -8.85 34.20 2.02
C GLY A 65 -7.62 34.14 2.94
N PRO A 66 -7.80 34.35 4.26
CA PRO A 66 -6.67 34.50 5.17
C PRO A 66 -5.92 33.20 5.48
N ASP A 67 -6.60 32.06 5.42
CA ASP A 67 -6.09 30.80 6.01
C ASP A 67 -5.90 29.66 5.00
N ILE A 68 -6.44 29.79 3.79
CA ILE A 68 -6.48 28.71 2.79
C ILE A 68 -5.67 29.12 1.55
N SER A 69 -4.84 28.20 1.09
CA SER A 69 -4.15 28.28 -0.19
C SER A 69 -4.81 27.35 -1.21
N HIS A 70 -5.04 27.87 -2.40
CA HIS A 70 -5.50 27.15 -3.58
C HIS A 70 -4.33 26.85 -4.50
N ILE A 71 -4.01 25.58 -4.72
CA ILE A 71 -2.85 25.16 -5.49
C ILE A 71 -3.28 24.25 -6.64
N VAL A 72 -2.84 24.58 -7.86
CA VAL A 72 -3.11 23.81 -9.08
C VAL A 72 -1.80 23.20 -9.58
N PHE A 73 -1.84 21.90 -9.85
CA PHE A 73 -0.73 21.10 -10.34
C PHE A 73 -1.12 20.37 -11.62
N GLU A 74 -0.14 20.13 -12.48
CA GLU A 74 -0.20 19.07 -13.49
C GLU A 74 0.54 17.84 -12.94
N ILE A 75 -0.10 16.67 -12.96
CA ILE A 75 0.45 15.43 -12.42
C ILE A 75 -0.07 14.23 -13.21
N THR A 76 0.73 13.19 -13.39
CA THR A 76 0.27 11.99 -14.12
C THR A 76 -0.76 11.23 -13.29
N SER A 77 -1.73 10.58 -13.94
CA SER A 77 -2.71 9.72 -13.23
C SER A 77 -2.02 8.63 -12.41
N ARG A 78 -0.86 8.16 -12.88
CA ARG A 78 -0.02 7.16 -12.18
C ARG A 78 0.46 7.71 -10.84
N ALA A 79 0.95 8.94 -10.84
CA ALA A 79 1.44 9.62 -9.65
C ALA A 79 0.31 9.96 -8.66
N LEU A 80 -0.92 10.19 -9.15
CA LEU A 80 -2.08 10.44 -8.29
C LEU A 80 -2.52 9.25 -7.43
N ILE A 81 -2.26 8.02 -7.88
CA ILE A 81 -2.68 6.80 -7.16
C ILE A 81 -2.12 6.83 -5.75
N GLY A 82 -3.03 6.98 -4.77
CA GLY A 82 -2.70 6.97 -3.35
C GLY A 82 -2.06 8.25 -2.79
N LEU A 83 -2.02 9.33 -3.58
CA LEU A 83 -1.64 10.65 -3.08
C LEU A 83 -2.66 11.17 -2.04
N ARG A 84 -3.96 10.95 -2.29
CA ARG A 84 -5.06 11.46 -1.45
C ARG A 84 -4.92 11.15 0.05
N PRO A 85 -4.75 9.89 0.50
CA PRO A 85 -4.61 9.60 1.93
C PRO A 85 -3.37 10.25 2.57
N ARG A 86 -2.27 10.40 1.81
CA ARG A 86 -1.05 11.05 2.30
C ARG A 86 -1.26 12.55 2.50
N VAL A 87 -1.93 13.21 1.55
CA VAL A 87 -2.27 14.64 1.67
C VAL A 87 -3.24 14.85 2.83
N LEU A 88 -4.33 14.07 2.93
CA LEU A 88 -5.27 14.18 4.04
C LEU A 88 -4.59 13.97 5.40
N THR A 89 -3.64 13.05 5.50
CA THR A 89 -2.88 12.84 6.73
C THR A 89 -1.99 14.05 7.05
N ALA A 90 -1.26 14.58 6.05
CA ALA A 90 -0.38 15.73 6.21
C ALA A 90 -1.12 17.01 6.58
N THR A 91 -2.37 17.15 6.13
CA THR A 91 -3.22 18.31 6.42
C THR A 91 -4.24 18.06 7.53
N GLN A 92 -4.10 16.97 8.30
CA GLN A 92 -5.02 16.60 9.39
C GLN A 92 -6.51 16.52 8.96
N GLY A 93 -6.77 16.19 7.70
CA GLY A 93 -8.11 16.06 7.12
C GLY A 93 -8.71 17.36 6.56
N GLU A 94 -8.01 18.49 6.68
CA GLU A 94 -8.55 19.80 6.25
C GLU A 94 -8.42 20.05 4.74
N ALA A 95 -7.57 19.32 4.02
CA ALA A 95 -7.39 19.53 2.59
C ALA A 95 -8.58 19.03 1.77
N ILE A 96 -8.96 19.83 0.78
CA ILE A 96 -9.91 19.45 -0.26
C ILE A 96 -9.12 19.20 -1.53
N MET A 97 -9.30 18.02 -2.12
CA MET A 97 -8.61 17.62 -3.34
C MET A 97 -9.62 17.25 -4.42
N HIS A 98 -9.40 17.76 -5.63
CA HIS A 98 -10.07 17.30 -6.84
C HIS A 98 -9.05 17.18 -7.97
N HIS A 99 -9.34 16.29 -8.91
CA HIS A 99 -8.54 16.16 -10.11
C HIS A 99 -9.44 15.93 -11.33
N THR A 100 -8.95 16.33 -12.49
CA THR A 100 -9.60 16.07 -13.77
C THR A 100 -8.57 15.71 -14.82
N PHE A 101 -8.95 14.83 -15.73
CA PHE A 101 -8.13 14.49 -16.88
C PHE A 101 -7.91 15.71 -17.77
N LEU A 102 -6.65 15.98 -18.15
CA LEU A 102 -6.29 17.05 -19.07
C LEU A 102 -5.99 16.50 -20.48
N ARG A 103 -4.95 15.67 -20.59
CA ARG A 103 -4.41 15.23 -21.88
C ARG A 103 -3.50 14.02 -21.73
N TYR A 104 -3.10 13.43 -22.85
CA TYR A 104 -2.02 12.45 -22.89
C TYR A 104 -0.68 13.14 -23.13
N VAL A 105 0.35 12.76 -22.38
CA VAL A 105 1.73 13.26 -22.52
C VAL A 105 2.70 12.11 -22.74
N PRO A 106 3.86 12.32 -23.40
CA PRO A 106 4.87 11.29 -23.54
C PRO A 106 5.24 10.70 -22.19
N SER A 107 5.16 9.38 -22.05
CA SER A 107 5.45 8.71 -20.78
C SER A 107 6.95 8.70 -20.51
N THR A 108 7.34 8.95 -19.26
CA THR A 108 8.74 8.82 -18.83
C THR A 108 9.12 7.37 -18.55
N GLY A 109 8.15 6.46 -18.48
CA GLY A 109 8.37 5.04 -18.18
C GLY A 109 8.69 4.76 -16.71
N ASP A 110 8.68 5.77 -15.83
CA ASP A 110 9.01 5.57 -14.42
C ASP A 110 7.95 4.78 -13.68
N ARG A 111 8.38 3.77 -12.92
CA ARG A 111 7.51 2.97 -12.08
C ARG A 111 7.72 3.33 -10.62
N MET A 112 6.65 3.79 -9.97
CA MET A 112 6.65 4.00 -8.53
C MET A 112 6.32 2.69 -7.84
N ASP A 113 7.33 1.90 -7.50
CA ASP A 113 7.14 0.74 -6.65
C ASP A 113 7.38 1.07 -5.19
N ARG A 114 6.79 0.27 -4.31
CA ARG A 114 7.15 0.33 -2.89
C ARG A 114 8.59 -0.12 -2.70
N ASN A 115 9.31 0.54 -1.81
CA ASN A 115 10.68 0.17 -1.45
C ASN A 115 10.75 -1.02 -0.49
N ALA A 116 9.68 -1.27 0.27
CA ALA A 116 9.61 -2.31 1.28
C ALA A 116 9.06 -3.62 0.70
N GLY A 117 9.62 -4.74 1.14
CA GLY A 117 9.05 -6.08 0.91
C GLY A 117 7.85 -6.34 1.82
N VAL A 118 7.20 -7.48 1.63
CA VAL A 118 6.09 -7.92 2.48
C VAL A 118 6.44 -9.14 3.31
N MET A 119 5.83 -9.22 4.49
CA MET A 119 5.80 -10.43 5.31
C MET A 119 4.64 -11.32 4.85
N ILE A 120 4.94 -12.56 4.47
CA ILE A 120 3.97 -13.49 3.87
C ILE A 120 3.78 -14.69 4.79
N ALA A 121 2.53 -14.98 5.16
CA ALA A 121 2.21 -16.15 5.98
C ALA A 121 2.57 -17.45 5.25
N THR A 122 3.33 -18.34 5.91
CA THR A 122 3.68 -19.66 5.38
C THR A 122 2.60 -20.71 5.66
N GLU A 123 1.80 -20.51 6.70
CA GLU A 123 0.83 -21.48 7.21
C GLU A 123 -0.53 -20.82 7.47
N THR A 124 -1.59 -21.63 7.36
CA THR A 124 -2.96 -21.22 7.67
C THR A 124 -3.27 -21.51 9.14
N GLY A 125 -3.86 -20.55 9.84
CA GLY A 125 -4.18 -20.71 11.25
C GLY A 125 -4.52 -19.40 11.94
N GLN A 126 -4.44 -19.41 13.27
CA GLN A 126 -4.71 -18.24 14.11
C GLN A 126 -3.40 -17.56 14.51
N VAL A 127 -3.33 -16.24 14.35
CA VAL A 127 -2.16 -15.43 14.72
C VAL A 127 -1.92 -15.53 16.22
N THR A 128 -0.68 -15.82 16.63
CA THR A 128 -0.30 -15.95 18.04
C THR A 128 0.44 -14.71 18.52
N GLY A 129 0.25 -14.32 19.79
CA GLY A 129 1.00 -13.20 20.39
C GLY A 129 2.52 -13.43 20.39
N TYR A 130 2.95 -14.68 20.57
CA TYR A 130 4.37 -15.05 20.52
C TYR A 130 5.01 -14.82 19.15
N ALA A 131 4.32 -15.15 18.05
CA ALA A 131 4.84 -14.91 16.72
C ALA A 131 4.85 -13.41 16.37
N VAL A 132 3.82 -12.67 16.80
CA VAL A 132 3.72 -11.22 16.64
C VAL A 132 4.88 -10.51 17.35
N GLU A 133 5.16 -10.88 18.61
CA GLU A 133 6.28 -10.35 19.40
C GLU A 133 7.62 -10.52 18.65
N GLY A 134 7.92 -11.72 18.16
CA GLY A 134 9.17 -12.01 17.46
C GLY A 134 9.31 -11.38 16.06
N LEU A 135 8.23 -10.82 15.50
CA LEU A 135 8.23 -10.20 14.17
C LEU A 135 8.18 -8.68 14.22
N HIS A 136 7.90 -8.07 15.38
CA HIS A 136 7.88 -6.61 15.53
C HIS A 136 9.20 -5.92 15.15
N GLU A 137 10.34 -6.56 15.38
CA GLU A 137 11.65 -6.02 14.99
C GLU A 137 11.89 -6.07 13.47
N ARG A 138 11.13 -6.90 12.75
CA ARG A 138 11.28 -7.09 11.30
C ARG A 138 10.37 -6.15 10.49
N GLY A 139 9.43 -5.46 11.12
CA GLY A 139 8.61 -4.48 10.42
C GLY A 139 7.27 -4.21 11.09
N VAL A 140 6.28 -3.82 10.28
CA VAL A 140 4.96 -3.41 10.75
C VAL A 140 3.93 -4.44 10.32
N LEU A 141 3.21 -5.02 11.29
CA LEU A 141 2.19 -6.04 11.01
C LEU A 141 0.84 -5.40 10.65
N PHE A 142 0.08 -6.09 9.82
CA PHE A 142 -1.30 -5.74 9.43
C PHE A 142 -2.34 -6.62 10.12
N VAL A 143 -1.88 -7.55 10.97
CA VAL A 143 -2.71 -8.52 11.68
C VAL A 143 -2.42 -8.44 13.17
N THR A 144 -3.40 -8.83 13.96
CA THR A 144 -3.37 -8.85 15.42
C THR A 144 -3.47 -10.28 15.97
N PRO A 145 -2.98 -10.54 17.20
CA PRO A 145 -3.22 -11.82 17.85
C PRO A 145 -4.70 -12.20 17.86
N GLY A 146 -5.00 -13.42 17.41
CA GLY A 146 -6.37 -13.92 17.29
C GLY A 146 -6.95 -13.84 15.87
N ASP A 147 -6.38 -13.04 14.97
CA ASP A 147 -6.80 -13.00 13.57
C ASP A 147 -6.58 -14.35 12.87
N LYS A 148 -7.49 -14.70 11.97
CA LYS A 148 -7.37 -15.89 11.11
C LYS A 148 -6.67 -15.51 9.82
N VAL A 149 -5.58 -16.23 9.51
CA VAL A 149 -4.77 -16.01 8.32
C VAL A 149 -4.62 -17.30 7.51
N TYR A 150 -4.28 -17.17 6.23
CA TYR A 150 -4.01 -18.30 5.34
C TYR A 150 -2.63 -18.20 4.68
N ALA A 151 -2.07 -19.34 4.27
CA ALA A 151 -0.80 -19.40 3.57
C ALA A 151 -0.83 -18.55 2.27
N GLY A 152 0.17 -17.68 2.11
CA GLY A 152 0.27 -16.72 1.01
C GLY A 152 -0.45 -15.38 1.25
N GLN A 153 -1.12 -15.21 2.38
CA GLN A 153 -1.62 -13.91 2.83
C GLN A 153 -0.45 -13.01 3.24
N VAL A 154 -0.49 -11.74 2.87
CA VAL A 154 0.43 -10.71 3.34
C VAL A 154 -0.03 -10.25 4.72
N VAL A 155 0.84 -10.37 5.71
CA VAL A 155 0.55 -10.13 7.13
C VAL A 155 1.31 -8.93 7.70
N GLY A 156 2.16 -8.29 6.90
CA GLY A 156 2.85 -7.08 7.29
C GLY A 156 3.81 -6.53 6.24
N GLU A 157 4.38 -5.37 6.52
CA GLU A 157 5.43 -4.71 5.77
C GLU A 157 6.79 -5.05 6.38
N HIS A 158 7.72 -5.56 5.56
CA HIS A 158 9.07 -5.84 5.99
C HIS A 158 9.92 -4.56 5.95
N ASN A 159 10.82 -4.39 6.92
CA ASN A 159 11.72 -3.24 6.98
C ASN A 159 12.85 -3.27 5.92
N ARG A 160 12.89 -4.29 5.06
CA ARG A 160 13.82 -4.44 3.94
C ARG A 160 13.07 -4.69 2.63
N PRO A 161 13.69 -4.44 1.46
CA PRO A 161 13.03 -4.60 0.16
C PRO A 161 12.63 -6.03 -0.22
N MET A 162 13.27 -7.04 0.36
CA MET A 162 13.01 -8.44 0.01
C MET A 162 11.79 -8.98 0.78
N ASP A 163 10.93 -9.74 0.12
CA ASP A 163 9.81 -10.41 0.79
C ASP A 163 10.30 -11.45 1.81
N LEU A 164 9.58 -11.56 2.93
CA LEU A 164 9.93 -12.42 4.04
C LEU A 164 8.80 -13.44 4.31
N PRO A 165 9.00 -14.73 4.01
CA PRO A 165 8.11 -15.79 4.49
C PRO A 165 8.17 -15.89 6.02
N VAL A 166 7.03 -15.83 6.69
CA VAL A 166 6.92 -15.88 8.15
C VAL A 166 5.88 -16.90 8.61
N ASN A 167 6.18 -17.65 9.67
CA ASN A 167 5.19 -18.43 10.38
C ASN A 167 4.60 -17.58 11.52
N ILE A 168 3.48 -16.91 11.21
CA ILE A 168 2.74 -16.03 12.14
C ILE A 168 1.79 -16.78 13.08
N VAL A 169 1.61 -18.09 12.87
CA VAL A 169 0.73 -18.97 13.68
C VAL A 169 1.53 -19.82 14.68
N ARG A 170 2.84 -19.62 14.74
CA ARG A 170 3.76 -20.40 15.56
C ARG A 170 3.42 -20.27 17.04
N MET A 171 3.23 -21.41 17.71
CA MET A 171 3.09 -21.46 19.16
C MET A 171 4.45 -21.44 19.86
N LYS A 172 4.46 -20.91 21.10
CA LYS A 172 5.61 -20.98 22.00
C LYS A 172 5.82 -22.43 22.44
N LYS A 173 7.03 -22.97 22.33
CA LYS A 173 7.35 -24.32 22.82
C LYS A 173 7.33 -24.32 24.36
N LEU A 174 6.61 -25.29 24.96
CA LEU A 174 6.46 -25.43 26.41
C LEU A 174 7.77 -25.79 27.15
N ASP A 175 8.74 -26.38 26.45
CA ASP A 175 10.01 -26.83 27.05
C ASP A 175 10.87 -25.69 27.62
N ASN A 176 10.59 -24.43 27.24
CA ASN A 176 11.26 -23.23 27.74
C ASN A 176 10.66 -22.70 29.07
N ILE A 177 9.74 -23.43 29.71
CA ILE A 177 9.15 -23.11 31.03
C ILE A 177 10.03 -23.71 32.14
N ARG A 178 11.31 -23.32 32.17
CA ARG A 178 12.16 -23.49 33.35
C ARG A 178 12.99 -22.25 33.52
N SER A 179 12.35 -21.16 33.94
CA SER A 179 12.94 -20.11 34.78
C SER A 179 11.90 -19.04 35.10
N ALA A 180 11.52 -19.01 36.38
CA ALA A 180 11.00 -17.86 37.12
C ALA A 180 9.62 -17.29 36.74
N ASN A 181 8.78 -17.24 37.78
CA ASN A 181 7.67 -16.31 38.01
C ASN A 181 7.94 -14.87 37.52
N LYS A 182 7.81 -14.62 36.23
CA LYS A 182 7.64 -13.30 35.63
C LYS A 182 6.65 -13.46 34.48
N GLU A 183 5.36 -13.37 34.79
CA GLU A 183 4.39 -12.90 33.80
C GLU A 183 4.72 -11.42 33.52
N ALA A 184 5.75 -11.20 32.71
CA ALA A 184 6.00 -9.90 32.14
C ALA A 184 4.89 -9.67 31.12
N PHE A 185 4.04 -8.67 31.35
CA PHE A 185 3.09 -8.21 30.35
C PHE A 185 3.89 -7.73 29.14
N VAL A 186 3.84 -8.51 28.05
CA VAL A 186 4.45 -8.12 26.78
C VAL A 186 3.53 -7.12 26.11
N THR A 187 3.97 -5.87 26.00
CA THR A 187 3.27 -4.86 25.22
C THR A 187 3.60 -5.05 23.74
N LEU A 188 2.59 -5.43 22.96
CA LEU A 188 2.72 -5.57 21.51
C LEU A 188 2.56 -4.21 20.82
N LYS A 189 3.33 -3.98 19.76
CA LYS A 189 3.16 -2.79 18.92
C LYS A 189 1.84 -2.92 18.15
N SER A 190 1.08 -1.84 18.07
CA SER A 190 -0.16 -1.82 17.29
C SER A 190 0.08 -2.23 15.84
N SER A 191 -0.82 -3.05 15.30
CA SER A 191 -0.89 -3.30 13.86
C SER A 191 -1.27 -2.02 13.13
N ARG A 192 -0.89 -1.94 11.85
CA ARG A 192 -1.36 -0.92 10.92
C ARG A 192 -2.62 -1.44 10.23
N ASP A 193 -3.75 -0.81 10.52
CA ASP A 193 -4.98 -1.03 9.76
C ASP A 193 -4.85 -0.36 8.40
N ILE A 194 -5.03 -1.16 7.33
CA ILE A 194 -4.92 -0.69 5.95
C ILE A 194 -6.33 -0.50 5.39
N SER A 195 -6.65 0.72 4.99
CA SER A 195 -7.91 1.01 4.30
C SER A 195 -7.93 0.40 2.89
N LEU A 196 -9.12 0.28 2.28
CA LEU A 196 -9.23 -0.20 0.90
C LEU A 196 -8.38 0.63 -0.08
N GLU A 197 -8.41 1.95 0.04
CA GLU A 197 -7.63 2.84 -0.84
C GLU A 197 -6.12 2.64 -0.65
N GLN A 198 -5.68 2.54 0.60
CA GLN A 198 -4.27 2.27 0.92
C GLN A 198 -3.84 0.88 0.44
N ALA A 199 -4.70 -0.14 0.56
CA ALA A 199 -4.42 -1.48 0.10
C ALA A 199 -4.20 -1.52 -1.42
N VAL A 200 -5.04 -0.82 -2.17
CA VAL A 200 -4.98 -0.77 -3.63
C VAL A 200 -3.75 -0.01 -4.12
N GLU A 201 -3.32 1.04 -3.41
CA GLU A 201 -2.02 1.70 -3.66
C GLU A 201 -0.83 0.79 -3.31
N TYR A 202 -0.94 0.04 -2.21
CA TYR A 202 0.19 -0.66 -1.60
C TYR A 202 0.63 -1.93 -2.34
N ILE A 203 -0.29 -2.62 -3.02
CA ILE A 203 0.00 -3.90 -3.66
C ILE A 203 0.93 -3.79 -4.86
N ALA A 204 1.80 -4.78 -5.01
CA ALA A 204 2.61 -4.98 -6.20
C ALA A 204 1.85 -5.78 -7.28
N ASP A 205 2.44 -5.91 -8.47
CA ASP A 205 1.80 -6.63 -9.60
C ASP A 205 1.60 -8.12 -9.33
N ASP A 206 2.41 -8.71 -8.45
CA ASP A 206 2.30 -10.11 -8.04
C ASP A 206 1.34 -10.31 -6.85
N GLU A 207 0.57 -9.27 -6.51
CA GLU A 207 -0.34 -9.23 -5.37
C GLU A 207 -1.78 -8.88 -5.75
N LEU A 208 -2.68 -9.15 -4.81
CA LEU A 208 -4.10 -8.84 -4.90
C LEU A 208 -4.59 -8.30 -3.56
N VAL A 209 -5.53 -7.36 -3.63
CA VAL A 209 -6.38 -6.97 -2.50
C VAL A 209 -7.62 -7.86 -2.55
N GLU A 210 -7.80 -8.68 -1.52
CA GLU A 210 -9.01 -9.45 -1.29
C GLU A 210 -9.98 -8.63 -0.44
N ILE A 211 -11.21 -8.50 -0.91
CA ILE A 211 -12.22 -7.62 -0.33
C ILE A 211 -13.44 -8.45 -0.04
N THR A 212 -13.86 -8.43 1.21
CA THR A 212 -15.15 -8.94 1.68
C THR A 212 -15.91 -7.80 2.36
N PRO A 213 -17.21 -7.97 2.65
CA PRO A 213 -18.01 -6.94 3.31
C PRO A 213 -17.42 -6.46 4.64
N THR A 214 -16.67 -7.33 5.33
CA THR A 214 -16.14 -7.09 6.67
C THR A 214 -14.62 -6.96 6.73
N LYS A 215 -13.88 -7.43 5.72
CA LYS A 215 -12.42 -7.50 5.76
C LYS A 215 -11.80 -7.04 4.44
N VAL A 216 -10.69 -6.34 4.55
CA VAL A 216 -9.75 -6.07 3.45
C VAL A 216 -8.47 -6.80 3.79
N ARG A 217 -8.00 -7.66 2.92
CA ARG A 217 -6.79 -8.46 3.09
C ARG A 217 -5.87 -8.29 1.89
N LEU A 218 -4.58 -8.47 2.14
CA LEU A 218 -3.55 -8.48 1.11
C LEU A 218 -3.05 -9.91 0.92
N ARG A 219 -2.79 -10.31 -0.32
CA ARG A 219 -2.25 -11.65 -0.62
C ARG A 219 -1.37 -11.63 -1.85
N LYS A 220 -0.47 -12.62 -1.95
CA LYS A 220 0.18 -12.93 -3.22
C LYS A 220 -0.83 -13.53 -4.21
N ARG A 221 -0.61 -13.29 -5.50
CA ARG A 221 -1.33 -13.97 -6.60
C ARG A 221 -1.10 -15.48 -6.52
N ILE A 222 0.16 -15.88 -6.39
CA ILE A 222 0.57 -17.27 -6.17
C ILE A 222 0.73 -17.48 -4.66
N LEU A 223 -0.14 -18.29 -4.08
CA LEU A 223 -0.15 -18.55 -2.63
C LEU A 223 1.01 -19.45 -2.20
N ASP A 224 1.26 -20.50 -2.98
CA ASP A 224 2.31 -21.49 -2.72
C ASP A 224 3.71 -20.88 -2.86
N GLU A 225 4.54 -21.02 -1.83
CA GLU A 225 5.89 -20.47 -1.82
C GLU A 225 6.79 -21.12 -2.87
N GLY A 226 6.69 -22.45 -3.04
CA GLY A 226 7.47 -23.19 -4.03
C GLY A 226 7.17 -22.71 -5.45
N ALA A 227 5.90 -22.51 -5.78
CA ALA A 227 5.44 -21.97 -7.05
C ALA A 227 5.88 -20.53 -7.26
N ARG A 228 5.84 -19.66 -6.23
CA ARG A 228 6.37 -18.28 -6.31
C ARG A 228 7.84 -18.26 -6.68
N ARG A 229 8.68 -19.01 -5.96
CA ARG A 229 10.13 -19.07 -6.22
C ARG A 229 10.43 -19.60 -7.62
N ARG A 230 9.65 -20.54 -8.14
CA ARG A 230 9.76 -21.00 -9.54
C ARG A 230 9.40 -19.90 -10.53
N SER A 231 8.31 -19.18 -10.29
CA SER A 231 7.87 -18.05 -11.13
C SER A 231 8.90 -16.91 -11.16
N GLU A 232 9.47 -16.56 -10.00
CA GLU A 232 10.51 -15.52 -9.89
C GLU A 232 11.79 -15.89 -10.65
N ARG A 233 12.20 -17.17 -10.61
CA ARG A 233 13.35 -17.66 -11.40
C ARG A 233 13.07 -17.56 -12.90
N GLN A 234 11.91 -18.01 -13.36
CA GLN A 234 11.53 -17.92 -14.77
C GLN A 234 11.42 -16.47 -15.27
N ALA A 235 10.98 -15.54 -14.41
CA ALA A 235 10.93 -14.12 -14.76
C ALA A 235 12.32 -13.52 -14.94
N LYS A 236 13.31 -13.92 -14.12
CA LYS A 236 14.71 -13.51 -14.26
C LYS A 236 15.38 -14.09 -15.52
N ASP A 237 14.98 -15.29 -15.93
CA ASP A 237 15.56 -15.98 -17.08
C ASP A 237 15.01 -15.47 -18.43
N LYS A 238 13.96 -14.63 -18.44
CA LYS A 238 13.48 -13.98 -19.67
C LYS A 238 14.36 -12.78 -20.03
N PRO A 239 15.06 -12.79 -21.17
CA PRO A 239 15.82 -11.62 -21.60
C PRO A 239 14.85 -10.49 -22.02
N GLY A 240 14.97 -9.32 -21.37
CA GLY A 240 14.37 -8.06 -21.82
C GLY A 240 13.09 -7.57 -21.13
N ALA A 241 12.95 -7.75 -19.81
CA ALA A 241 11.96 -7.01 -19.01
C ALA A 241 12.62 -5.82 -18.29
#